data_AF-A0A238K6H0-F1
#
_entry.id   AF-A0A238K6H0-F1
#
_cell.length_a   1.000
_cell.length_b   1.000
_cell.length_c   1.000
_cell.angle_alpha   90.00
_cell.angle_beta   90.00
_cell.angle_gamma   90.00
#
_symmetry.space_group_name_H-M   'P 1'
#
loop_
_entity.id
_entity.type
_entity.pdbx_description
1 polymer ?
#
loop_
_entity_poly.entity_id
_entity_poly.type
_entity_poly.pdbx_seq_one_letter_code
_entity_poly.pdbx_strand_id
1 'polypeptide(L)'
;MTIGKYLAFFGAIALVACERTDAEPKFRSFDLNLVHPSQNSTYIGVSPGTPKADLPRLRHLKTGDFSEYLREKTGCVVDRTRETHVIGRKRTPAGYMVPIVCL
;
A
#
# COMPACT_ATOMS: atom_id res chain seq x y z
N MET A 1 46.17 8.77 52.47
CA MET A 1 44.83 9.13 52.96
C MET A 1 44.14 9.90 51.84
N THR A 2 43.45 9.18 50.95
CA THR A 2 41.98 9.11 50.82
C THR A 2 41.34 10.44 50.40
N ILE A 3 40.77 10.45 49.19
CA ILE A 3 39.58 11.16 48.65
C ILE A 3 39.79 11.04 47.11
N GLY A 4 39.14 10.18 46.33
CA GLY A 4 37.80 9.64 46.44
C GLY A 4 36.81 10.54 45.71
N LYS A 5 36.26 10.05 44.58
CA LYS A 5 35.16 10.65 43.75
C LYS A 5 35.66 11.79 42.85
N TYR A 6 35.35 11.87 41.55
CA TYR A 6 34.04 11.71 40.95
C TYR A 6 34.13 11.15 39.52
N LEU A 7 33.33 10.10 39.28
CA LEU A 7 32.76 9.76 37.98
C LEU A 7 32.02 10.98 37.44
N ALA A 8 32.46 11.51 36.29
CA ALA A 8 31.63 12.39 35.46
C ALA A 8 31.37 11.66 34.15
N PHE A 9 30.36 10.78 34.23
CA PHE A 9 29.71 10.10 33.13
C PHE A 9 29.02 11.18 32.27
N PHE A 10 29.71 11.73 31.28
CA PHE A 10 29.07 12.59 30.29
C PHE A 10 28.25 11.69 29.36
N GLY A 11 26.97 11.53 29.73
CA GLY A 11 25.96 10.86 28.94
C GLY A 11 25.85 11.54 27.58
N ALA A 12 26.26 10.83 26.54
CA ALA A 12 25.85 11.14 25.18
C ALA A 12 24.33 10.93 25.12
N ILE A 13 23.59 12.03 25.20
CA ILE A 13 22.16 12.05 24.88
C ILE A 13 22.09 11.77 23.39
N ALA A 14 21.88 10.49 23.04
CA ALA A 14 21.46 10.09 21.72
C ALA A 14 20.07 10.70 21.51
N LEU A 15 20.05 11.89 20.91
CA LEU A 15 18.89 12.41 20.20
C LEU A 15 18.63 11.45 19.05
N VAL A 16 17.91 10.37 19.34
CA VAL A 16 17.20 9.60 18.30
C VAL A 16 16.16 10.57 17.79
N ALA A 17 16.58 11.36 16.81
CA ALA A 17 15.68 12.10 15.95
C ALA A 17 14.67 11.06 15.46
N CYS A 18 13.44 11.20 15.96
CA CYS A 18 12.31 10.47 15.47
C CYS A 18 12.11 10.95 14.03
N GLU A 19 12.79 10.30 13.08
CA GLU A 19 12.43 10.38 11.67
C GLU A 19 10.99 9.91 11.59
N ARG A 20 10.07 10.88 11.56
CA ARG A 20 8.74 10.66 10.99
C ARG A 20 8.96 10.46 9.50
N THR A 21 9.47 9.29 9.15
CA THR A 21 9.17 8.71 7.85
C THR A 21 7.66 8.51 7.89
N ASP A 22 6.91 9.41 7.25
CA ASP A 22 5.53 9.15 6.86
C ASP A 22 5.58 7.93 5.93
N ALA A 23 5.66 6.75 6.54
CA ALA A 23 5.77 5.49 5.85
C ALA A 23 4.51 5.35 5.03
N GLU A 24 4.66 5.41 3.71
CA GLU A 24 3.54 5.27 2.80
C GLU A 24 2.79 3.98 3.16
N PRO A 25 1.46 4.03 3.38
CA PRO A 25 0.72 2.92 3.95
C PRO A 25 0.98 1.65 3.14
N LYS A 26 1.46 0.60 3.83
CA LYS A 26 1.69 -0.71 3.23
C LYS A 26 0.41 -1.17 2.54
N PHE A 27 0.50 -1.68 1.30
CA PHE A 27 -0.67 -1.96 0.47
C PHE A 27 -1.74 -2.82 1.17
N ARG A 28 -1.34 -3.77 2.02
CA ARG A 28 -2.27 -4.62 2.80
C ARG A 28 -3.16 -3.86 3.81
N SER A 29 -2.97 -2.56 4.01
CA SER A 29 -3.80 -1.73 4.89
C SER A 29 -5.06 -1.14 4.23
N PHE A 30 -5.19 -1.23 2.89
CA PHE A 30 -6.37 -0.72 2.20
C PHE A 30 -7.54 -1.71 2.28
N ASP A 31 -8.70 -1.21 2.73
CA ASP A 31 -9.96 -1.92 2.67
C ASP A 31 -10.53 -1.82 1.25
N LEU A 32 -10.45 -2.93 0.49
CA LEU A 32 -10.77 -2.97 -0.94
C LEU A 32 -11.80 -4.03 -1.26
N ASN A 33 -12.80 -3.63 -2.04
CA ASN A 33 -13.74 -4.52 -2.69
C ASN A 33 -13.28 -4.80 -4.13
N LEU A 34 -13.19 -6.08 -4.49
CA LEU A 34 -12.75 -6.58 -5.79
C LEU A 34 -13.93 -7.15 -6.56
N VAL A 35 -14.17 -6.64 -7.77
CA VAL A 35 -15.30 -7.04 -8.61
C VAL A 35 -14.77 -7.62 -9.92
N HIS A 36 -14.99 -8.91 -10.13
CA HIS A 36 -14.66 -9.60 -11.38
C HIS A 36 -15.90 -9.60 -12.29
N PRO A 37 -15.93 -8.82 -13.38
CA PRO A 37 -17.18 -8.60 -14.13
C PRO A 37 -17.64 -9.83 -14.92
N SER A 38 -16.74 -10.75 -15.25
CA SER A 38 -17.04 -12.07 -15.87
C SER A 38 -15.85 -13.02 -15.73
N GLN A 39 -16.05 -14.34 -15.80
CA GLN A 39 -14.96 -15.33 -15.62
C GLN A 39 -13.75 -15.15 -16.55
N ASN A 40 -13.95 -14.57 -17.74
CA ASN A 40 -12.91 -14.35 -18.75
C ASN A 40 -12.48 -12.87 -18.84
N SER A 41 -12.84 -12.05 -17.85
CA SER A 41 -12.48 -10.65 -17.85
C SER A 41 -10.97 -10.47 -17.74
N THR A 42 -10.42 -9.60 -18.58
CA THR A 42 -9.01 -9.23 -18.53
C THR A 42 -8.76 -8.00 -17.64
N TYR A 43 -9.80 -7.55 -16.92
CA TYR A 43 -9.78 -6.47 -15.94
C TYR A 43 -10.55 -6.84 -14.68
N ILE A 44 -10.15 -6.28 -13.55
CA ILE A 44 -10.88 -6.34 -12.30
C ILE A 44 -11.21 -4.93 -11.80
N GLY A 45 -12.44 -4.76 -11.31
CA GLY A 45 -12.86 -3.56 -10.62
C GLY A 45 -12.28 -3.54 -9.21
N VAL A 46 -11.63 -2.45 -8.85
CA VAL A 46 -11.11 -2.20 -7.50
C VAL A 46 -11.81 -0.97 -6.95
N SER A 47 -12.50 -1.12 -5.83
CA SER A 47 -13.27 -0.06 -5.19
C SER A 47 -13.00 -0.06 -3.68
N PRO A 48 -13.29 1.04 -2.96
CA PRO A 48 -13.26 1.03 -1.51
C PRO A 48 -14.16 -0.08 -0.96
N GLY A 49 -13.71 -0.80 0.07
CA GLY A 49 -14.55 -1.79 0.78
C GLY A 49 -15.70 -1.13 1.55
N THR A 50 -15.48 0.11 2.01
CA THR A 50 -16.50 0.94 2.67
C THR A 50 -16.47 2.38 2.12
N PRO A 51 -17.57 3.16 2.23
CA PRO A 51 -17.65 4.51 1.64
C PRO A 51 -16.59 5.52 2.12
N LYS A 52 -15.93 5.26 3.26
CA LYS A 52 -14.89 6.12 3.84
C LYS A 52 -13.48 5.51 3.72
N ALA A 53 -13.34 4.32 3.15
CA ALA A 53 -12.04 3.69 2.98
C ALA A 53 -11.23 4.43 1.90
N ASP A 54 -9.95 4.63 2.18
CA ASP A 54 -9.03 5.20 1.22
C ASP A 54 -8.72 4.22 0.09
N LEU A 55 -8.49 4.78 -1.10
CA LEU A 55 -7.98 4.01 -2.23
C LEU A 55 -6.46 4.10 -2.31
N PRO A 56 -5.78 3.00 -2.69
CA PRO A 56 -4.38 3.02 -3.02
C PRO A 56 -4.13 3.97 -4.20
N ARG A 57 -3.03 4.72 -4.14
CA ARG A 57 -2.57 5.50 -5.28
C ARG A 57 -2.30 4.58 -6.48
N LEU A 58 -2.47 5.09 -7.70
CA LEU A 58 -2.24 4.32 -8.94
C LEU A 58 -0.88 3.61 -8.98
N ARG A 59 0.18 4.23 -8.43
CA ARG A 59 1.51 3.61 -8.34
C ARG A 59 1.55 2.33 -7.51
N HIS A 60 0.71 2.24 -6.47
CA HIS A 60 0.65 1.05 -5.61
C HIS A 60 0.01 -0.14 -6.34
N LEU A 61 -0.87 0.13 -7.32
CA LEU A 61 -1.50 -0.90 -8.15
C LEU A 61 -0.53 -1.57 -9.13
N LYS A 62 0.71 -1.05 -9.29
CA LYS A 62 1.74 -1.65 -10.14
C LYS A 62 2.84 -2.37 -9.33
N THR A 63 2.69 -2.45 -8.02
CA THR A 63 3.67 -3.08 -7.12
C THR A 63 3.57 -4.61 -7.11
N GLY A 64 4.63 -5.26 -6.60
CA GLY A 64 4.60 -6.70 -6.31
C GLY A 64 3.54 -7.03 -5.27
N ASP A 65 3.48 -6.25 -4.19
CA ASP A 65 2.56 -6.44 -3.07
C ASP A 65 1.09 -6.48 -3.50
N PHE A 66 0.68 -5.59 -4.39
CA PHE A 66 -0.70 -5.63 -4.91
C PHE A 66 -0.95 -6.84 -5.82
N SER A 67 0.06 -7.23 -6.62
CA SER A 67 -0.05 -8.42 -7.48
C SER A 67 -0.19 -9.70 -6.63
N GLU A 68 0.53 -9.77 -5.52
CA GLU A 68 0.41 -10.86 -4.54
C GLU A 68 -0.97 -10.83 -3.86
N TYR A 69 -1.43 -9.67 -3.41
CA TYR A 69 -2.77 -9.50 -2.83
C TYR A 69 -3.88 -9.96 -3.78
N LEU A 70 -3.83 -9.55 -5.06
CA LEU A 70 -4.81 -10.00 -6.05
C LEU A 70 -4.75 -11.51 -6.24
N ARG A 71 -3.55 -12.11 -6.28
CA ARG A 71 -3.41 -13.56 -6.42
C ARG A 71 -4.03 -14.29 -5.24
N GLU A 72 -3.77 -13.83 -4.01
CA GLU A 72 -4.35 -14.40 -2.79
C GLU A 72 -5.89 -14.31 -2.77
N LYS A 73 -6.46 -13.22 -3.29
CA LYS A 73 -7.92 -12.96 -3.22
C LYS A 73 -8.72 -13.50 -4.40
N THR A 74 -8.14 -13.56 -5.59
CA THR A 74 -8.87 -13.86 -6.82
C THR A 74 -8.20 -14.89 -7.71
N GLY A 75 -6.97 -15.32 -7.40
CA GLY A 75 -6.17 -16.19 -8.26
C GLY A 75 -5.52 -15.49 -9.46
N CYS A 76 -5.74 -14.18 -9.63
CA CYS A 76 -5.23 -13.40 -10.76
C CYS A 76 -4.10 -12.46 -10.33
N VAL A 77 -3.24 -12.07 -11.27
CA VAL A 77 -2.18 -11.09 -11.05
C VAL A 77 -2.36 -9.86 -11.93
N VAL A 78 -1.74 -8.74 -11.57
CA VAL A 78 -1.73 -7.52 -12.39
C VAL A 78 -0.99 -7.76 -13.70
N ASP A 79 -1.64 -7.43 -14.81
CA ASP A 79 -0.99 -7.32 -16.11
C ASP A 79 -0.30 -5.96 -16.23
N ARG A 80 1.02 -5.95 -16.14
CA ARG A 80 1.81 -4.71 -16.19
C ARG A 80 1.98 -4.14 -17.60
N THR A 81 1.59 -4.89 -18.64
CA THR A 81 1.70 -4.45 -20.04
C THR A 81 0.58 -3.50 -20.44
N ARG A 82 -0.52 -3.47 -19.67
CA ARG A 82 -1.71 -2.65 -19.93
C ARG A 82 -1.87 -1.55 -18.88
N GLU A 83 -2.64 -0.54 -19.23
CA GLU A 83 -2.91 0.59 -18.34
C GLU A 83 -4.08 0.31 -17.39
N THR A 84 -3.97 0.84 -16.17
CA THR A 84 -5.07 0.90 -15.21
C THR A 84 -5.93 2.11 -15.50
N HIS A 85 -7.24 1.92 -15.63
CA HIS A 85 -8.17 3.03 -15.83
C HIS A 85 -8.76 3.50 -14.49
N VAL A 86 -8.87 4.81 -14.31
CA VAL A 86 -9.51 5.39 -13.12
C VAL A 86 -11.02 5.47 -13.36
N ILE A 87 -11.80 4.99 -12.39
CA ILE A 87 -13.24 5.16 -12.35
C ILE A 87 -13.55 6.45 -11.58
N GLY A 88 -14.34 7.35 -12.16
CA GLY A 88 -14.66 8.65 -11.56
C GLY A 88 -13.65 9.74 -11.91
N ARG A 89 -13.43 10.71 -11.01
CA ARG A 89 -12.53 11.85 -11.26
C ARG A 89 -11.09 11.48 -10.88
N LYS A 90 -10.11 11.89 -11.70
CA LYS A 90 -8.67 11.63 -11.43
C LYS A 90 -8.20 12.11 -10.04
N ARG A 91 -8.73 13.23 -9.54
CA ARG A 91 -8.38 13.80 -8.22
C ARG A 91 -9.10 13.12 -7.05
N THR A 92 -10.22 12.44 -7.32
CA THR A 92 -11.06 11.79 -6.30
C THR A 92 -11.61 10.51 -6.94
N PRO A 93 -10.76 9.48 -7.08
CA PRO A 93 -11.15 8.25 -7.75
C PRO A 93 -12.25 7.54 -6.95
N ALA A 94 -13.25 7.02 -7.65
CA ALA A 94 -14.26 6.13 -7.07
C ALA A 94 -13.81 4.66 -7.10
N GLY A 95 -12.79 4.36 -7.92
CA GLY A 95 -12.21 3.04 -8.08
C GLY A 95 -11.26 2.97 -9.26
N TYR A 96 -10.85 1.77 -9.61
CA TYR A 96 -9.94 1.47 -10.72
C TYR A 96 -10.42 0.24 -11.49
N MET A 97 -10.18 0.24 -12.80
CA MET A 97 -10.16 -0.97 -13.62
C MET A 97 -8.71 -1.38 -13.80
N VAL A 98 -8.30 -2.42 -13.08
CA VAL A 98 -6.92 -2.94 -13.11
C VAL A 98 -6.85 -4.09 -14.10
N PRO A 99 -5.94 -4.06 -15.09
CA PRO A 99 -5.77 -5.17 -16.01
C PRO A 99 -5.16 -6.37 -15.27
N ILE A 100 -5.68 -7.56 -15.56
CA ILE A 100 -5.29 -8.81 -14.89
C ILE A 100 -5.01 -9.94 -15.88
N VAL A 101 -4.23 -10.91 -15.41
CA VAL A 101 -4.06 -12.24 -16.00
C VAL A 101 -4.36 -13.25 -14.90
N CYS A 102 -5.30 -14.16 -15.15
CA CYS A 102 -5.61 -15.28 -14.26
C CYS A 102 -4.87 -16.53 -14.77
N LEU A 103 -4.28 -17.28 -13.84
CA LEU A 103 -3.53 -18.50 -14.12
C LEU A 103 -4.39 -19.74 -13.84
#